data_AF-A0A1E3YNH2-F1
#
_entry.id   AF-A0A1E3YNH2-F1
#
_cell.length_a   1.000
_cell.length_b   1.000
_cell.length_c   1.000
_cell.angle_alpha   90.00
_cell.angle_beta   90.00
_cell.angle_gamma   90.00
#
_symmetry.space_group_name_H-M   'P 1'
#
loop_
_entity.id
_entity.type
_entity.pdbx_description
1 polymer ?
#
loop_
_entity_poly.entity_id
_entity_poly.type
_entity_poly.pdbx_seq_one_letter_code
_entity_poly.pdbx_strand_id
1 'polypeptide(L)'
;MRLKTSYSAREVAALTGLSARQLQTWDATGVFAPAVSPRRTAAGGFTERRYSPMDVLELVALADLRRRGFVPSTLRAMMDTLRDCFRRRLSETLDDTGDLRLLTDGRGLFLRTQHGHIFDLLVDPRQPLITGDGLRLAPVSIGSRRRRRKKAVSAAARRRG
;
A
#
# COMPACT_ATOMS: atom_id res chain seq x y z
N MET A 1 8.19 -7.20 19.11
CA MET A 1 8.08 -8.10 17.95
C MET A 1 9.39 -7.99 17.17
N ARG A 2 10.23 -9.04 17.09
CA ARG A 2 11.48 -8.97 16.31
C ARG A 2 11.12 -8.95 14.83
N LEU A 3 11.38 -7.83 14.15
CA LEU A 3 11.22 -7.73 12.70
C LEU A 3 12.29 -8.60 12.04
N LYS A 4 11.90 -9.40 11.04
CA LYS A 4 12.88 -10.12 10.22
C LYS A 4 13.67 -9.12 9.39
N THR A 5 14.95 -9.38 9.16
CA THR A 5 15.79 -8.54 8.30
C THR A 5 15.30 -8.54 6.85
N SER A 6 14.75 -9.66 6.38
CA SER A 6 14.12 -9.74 5.06
C SER A 6 13.03 -10.81 4.98
N TYR A 7 12.17 -10.68 3.98
CA TYR A 7 11.05 -11.57 3.69
C TYR A 7 11.17 -12.14 2.26
N SER A 8 10.83 -13.41 2.10
CA SER A 8 10.67 -14.07 0.81
C SER A 8 9.39 -13.63 0.10
N ALA A 9 9.31 -13.84 -1.23
CA ALA A 9 8.07 -13.57 -1.98
C ALA A 9 6.86 -14.36 -1.44
N ARG A 10 7.09 -15.57 -0.90
CA ARG A 10 6.03 -16.40 -0.31
C ARG A 10 5.50 -15.80 1.00
N GLU A 11 6.39 -15.31 1.86
CA GLU A 11 5.99 -14.64 3.10
C GLU A 11 5.26 -13.32 2.81
N VAL A 12 5.76 -12.52 1.87
CA VAL A 12 5.08 -11.29 1.44
C VAL A 12 3.70 -11.59 0.88
N ALA A 13 3.55 -12.63 0.05
CA ALA A 13 2.26 -13.05 -0.47
C ALA A 13 1.28 -13.40 0.66
N ALA A 14 1.73 -14.14 1.68
CA ALA A 14 0.91 -14.51 2.84
C ALA A 14 0.50 -13.29 3.68
N LEU A 15 1.35 -12.26 3.79
CA LEU A 15 1.07 -11.05 4.58
C LEU A 15 0.17 -10.05 3.87
N THR A 16 0.34 -9.90 2.55
CA THR A 16 -0.31 -8.85 1.74
C THR A 16 -1.58 -9.32 1.04
N GLY A 17 -1.70 -10.63 0.80
CA GLY A 17 -2.72 -11.24 -0.06
C GLY A 17 -2.43 -11.11 -1.56
N LEU A 18 -1.28 -10.55 -1.95
CA LEU A 18 -0.82 -10.56 -3.34
C LEU A 18 -0.28 -11.96 -3.69
N SER A 19 -0.45 -12.42 -4.92
CA SER A 19 0.20 -13.65 -5.35
C SER A 19 1.68 -13.43 -5.65
N ALA A 20 2.50 -14.48 -5.53
CA ALA A 20 3.91 -14.41 -5.91
C ALA A 20 4.10 -14.00 -7.39
N ARG A 21 3.14 -14.38 -8.26
CA ARG A 21 3.12 -13.96 -9.67
C ARG A 21 2.83 -12.47 -9.80
N GLN A 22 1.89 -11.91 -9.03
CA GLN A 22 1.62 -10.47 -9.03
C GLN A 22 2.86 -9.69 -8.59
N LEU A 23 3.55 -10.13 -7.54
CA LEU A 23 4.81 -9.54 -7.09
C LEU A 23 5.88 -9.59 -8.19
N GLN A 24 6.02 -10.71 -8.89
CA GLN A 24 6.93 -10.83 -10.03
C GLN A 24 6.56 -9.85 -11.17
N THR A 25 5.28 -9.75 -11.52
CA THR A 25 4.82 -8.81 -12.54
C THR A 25 5.03 -7.36 -12.11
N TRP A 26 4.84 -7.03 -10.83
CA TRP A 26 5.05 -5.69 -10.30
C TRP A 26 6.53 -5.30 -10.33
N ASP A 27 7.42 -6.22 -9.99
CA ASP A 27 8.87 -6.05 -10.17
C ASP A 27 9.23 -5.84 -11.64
N ALA A 28 8.80 -6.76 -12.52
CA ALA A 28 9.14 -6.72 -13.95
C ALA A 28 8.58 -5.50 -14.68
N THR A 29 7.38 -5.06 -14.30
CA THR A 29 6.82 -3.84 -14.89
C THR A 29 7.43 -2.61 -14.23
N GLY A 30 7.77 -2.65 -12.94
CA GLY A 30 8.29 -1.52 -12.14
C GLY A 30 7.26 -0.82 -11.22
N VAL A 31 6.15 -1.48 -10.88
CA VAL A 31 5.18 -0.95 -9.89
C VAL A 31 5.83 -0.93 -8.51
N PHE A 32 6.61 -1.97 -8.21
CA PHE A 32 7.31 -2.12 -6.96
C PHE A 32 8.52 -3.01 -7.16
N ALA A 33 9.71 -2.52 -6.78
CA ALA A 33 10.95 -3.28 -6.82
C ALA A 33 11.32 -3.79 -5.41
N PRO A 34 11.72 -5.06 -5.24
CA PRO A 34 12.18 -5.57 -3.96
C PRO A 34 13.50 -4.91 -3.55
N ALA A 35 13.76 -4.78 -2.23
CA ALA A 35 15.04 -4.30 -1.72
C ALA A 35 16.25 -5.12 -2.22
N VAL A 36 16.07 -6.43 -2.44
CA VAL A 36 17.08 -7.28 -3.08
C VAL A 36 16.47 -7.96 -4.31
N SER A 37 16.89 -7.47 -5.47
CA SER A 37 16.52 -8.03 -6.78
C SER A 37 17.14 -9.42 -7.00
N PRO A 38 16.47 -10.28 -7.78
CA PRO A 38 17.00 -11.60 -8.09
C PRO A 38 18.20 -11.45 -9.04
N ARG A 39 19.30 -12.16 -8.77
CA ARG A 39 20.53 -12.13 -9.55
C ARG A 39 20.82 -13.50 -10.15
N ARG A 40 21.32 -13.54 -11.39
CA ARG A 40 21.69 -14.79 -12.06
C ARG A 40 22.82 -15.47 -11.30
N THR A 41 22.71 -16.77 -11.06
CA THR A 41 23.73 -17.58 -10.38
C THR A 41 24.62 -18.27 -11.40
N ALA A 42 25.85 -18.61 -10.99
CA ALA A 42 26.80 -19.35 -11.84
C ALA A 42 26.25 -20.72 -12.29
N ALA A 43 25.37 -21.32 -11.49
CA ALA A 43 24.71 -22.60 -11.79
C ALA A 43 23.49 -22.47 -12.74
N GLY A 44 23.25 -21.30 -13.35
CA GLY A 44 22.18 -21.11 -14.34
C GLY A 44 20.79 -20.76 -13.77
N GLY A 45 20.68 -20.48 -12.47
CA GLY A 45 19.44 -20.07 -11.79
C GLY A 45 19.40 -18.59 -11.43
N PHE A 46 18.45 -18.20 -10.57
CA PHE A 46 18.38 -16.86 -9.98
C PHE A 46 18.31 -16.94 -8.46
N THR A 47 18.94 -15.99 -7.77
CA THR A 47 18.76 -15.82 -6.33
C THR A 47 17.31 -15.44 -6.03
N GLU A 48 16.85 -15.79 -4.83
CA GLU A 48 15.53 -15.41 -4.39
C GLU A 48 15.42 -13.89 -4.20
N ARG A 49 14.27 -13.31 -4.59
CA ARG A 49 13.92 -11.91 -4.26
C ARG A 49 13.74 -11.78 -2.76
N ARG A 50 14.30 -10.72 -2.17
CA ARG A 50 14.11 -10.42 -0.74
C ARG A 50 13.55 -9.01 -0.55
N TYR A 51 12.55 -8.94 0.30
CA TYR A 51 11.82 -7.72 0.65
C TYR A 51 12.22 -7.27 2.04
N SER A 52 12.44 -5.97 2.22
CA SER A 52 12.66 -5.37 3.53
C SER A 52 11.34 -5.28 4.33
N PRO A 53 11.39 -5.06 5.66
CA PRO A 53 10.19 -4.73 6.44
C PRO A 53 9.41 -3.55 5.86
N MET A 54 10.11 -2.52 5.35
CA MET A 54 9.49 -1.35 4.73
C MET A 54 8.81 -1.70 3.41
N ASP A 55 9.37 -2.63 2.64
CA ASP A 55 8.74 -3.09 1.40
C ASP A 55 7.42 -3.81 1.70
N VAL A 56 7.37 -4.61 2.77
CA VAL A 56 6.13 -5.27 3.21
C VAL A 56 5.08 -4.24 3.56
N LEU A 57 5.46 -3.20 4.31
CA LEU A 57 4.58 -2.09 4.69
C LEU A 57 3.95 -1.43 3.46
N GLU A 58 4.78 -1.04 2.50
CA GLU A 58 4.35 -0.42 1.24
C GLU A 58 3.47 -1.36 0.40
N LEU A 59 3.83 -2.64 0.30
CA LEU A 59 3.05 -3.64 -0.43
C LEU A 59 1.69 -3.93 0.23
N VAL A 60 1.55 -3.82 1.55
CA VAL A 60 0.24 -3.92 2.21
C VAL A 60 -0.66 -2.76 1.78
N ALA A 61 -0.13 -1.52 1.73
CA ALA A 61 -0.88 -0.36 1.26
C ALA A 61 -1.26 -0.48 -0.21
N LEU A 62 -0.32 -0.86 -1.08
CA LEU A 62 -0.57 -1.07 -2.51
C LEU A 62 -1.61 -2.18 -2.74
N ALA A 63 -1.56 -3.27 -1.97
CA ALA A 63 -2.56 -4.33 -2.03
C ALA A 63 -3.94 -3.82 -1.61
N ASP A 64 -4.00 -2.91 -0.63
CA ASP A 64 -5.25 -2.29 -0.21
C ASP A 64 -5.85 -1.37 -1.27
N LEU A 65 -5.03 -0.51 -1.87
CA LEU A 65 -5.45 0.33 -3.00
C LEU A 65 -5.94 -0.54 -4.17
N ARG A 66 -5.24 -1.64 -4.48
CA ARG A 66 -5.70 -2.58 -5.51
C ARG A 66 -7.08 -3.18 -5.18
N ARG A 67 -7.34 -3.53 -3.92
CA ARG A 67 -8.68 -4.02 -3.48
C ARG A 67 -9.76 -2.94 -3.58
N ARG A 68 -9.39 -1.66 -3.45
CA ARG A 68 -10.31 -0.52 -3.65
C ARG A 68 -10.57 -0.21 -5.13
N GLY A 69 -9.92 -0.90 -6.07
CA GLY A 69 -10.16 -0.78 -7.50
C GLY A 69 -9.05 -0.09 -8.30
N PHE A 70 -7.97 0.36 -7.65
CA PHE A 70 -6.86 0.99 -8.35
C PHE A 70 -6.06 -0.03 -9.18
N VAL A 71 -5.87 0.27 -10.47
CA VAL A 71 -5.14 -0.59 -11.41
C VAL A 71 -3.61 -0.41 -11.27
N PRO A 72 -2.78 -1.41 -11.65
CA PRO A 72 -1.33 -1.33 -11.50
C PRO A 72 -0.64 -0.12 -12.12
N SER A 73 -1.15 0.37 -13.26
CA SER A 73 -0.62 1.57 -13.91
C SER A 73 -0.84 2.83 -13.06
N THR A 74 -2.01 2.97 -12.44
CA THR A 74 -2.31 4.05 -11.50
C THR A 74 -1.42 3.98 -10.25
N LEU A 75 -1.22 2.77 -9.72
CA LEU A 75 -0.32 2.57 -8.58
C LEU A 75 1.12 2.92 -8.92
N ARG A 76 1.59 2.56 -10.11
CA ARG A 76 2.90 2.99 -10.63
C ARG A 76 2.97 4.51 -10.72
N ALA A 77 2.01 5.16 -11.39
CA ALA A 77 2.02 6.61 -11.56
C ALA A 77 2.10 7.33 -10.20
N MET A 78 1.33 6.87 -9.21
CA MET A 78 1.43 7.35 -7.84
C MET A 78 2.84 7.16 -7.26
N MET A 79 3.43 5.96 -7.38
CA MET A 79 4.78 5.67 -6.88
C MET A 79 5.84 6.55 -7.55
N ASP A 80 5.74 6.76 -8.86
CA ASP A 80 6.63 7.62 -9.64
C ASP A 80 6.48 9.08 -9.18
N THR A 81 5.24 9.57 -9.03
CA THR A 81 4.97 10.91 -8.49
C THR A 81 5.58 11.12 -7.10
N LEU A 82 5.41 10.16 -6.17
CA LEU A 82 5.99 10.24 -4.82
C LEU A 82 7.52 10.34 -4.87
N ARG A 83 8.16 9.55 -5.74
CA ARG A 83 9.60 9.54 -5.91
C ARG A 83 10.13 10.79 -6.61
N ASP A 84 9.43 11.26 -7.65
CA ASP A 84 9.97 12.24 -8.60
C ASP A 84 9.57 13.67 -8.23
N CYS A 85 8.38 13.87 -7.68
CA CYS A 85 7.90 15.19 -7.24
C CYS A 85 8.13 15.44 -5.75
N PHE A 86 7.85 14.45 -4.89
CA PHE A 86 7.92 14.64 -3.44
C PHE A 86 9.21 14.12 -2.81
N ARG A 87 10.00 13.31 -3.53
CA ARG A 87 11.23 12.66 -3.02
C ARG A 87 10.98 11.83 -1.76
N ARG A 88 9.82 11.16 -1.70
CA ARG A 88 9.40 10.34 -0.54
C ARG A 88 9.11 8.91 -0.93
N ARG A 89 9.32 8.00 0.03
CA ARG A 89 8.76 6.65 -0.05
C ARG A 89 7.28 6.65 0.30
N LEU A 90 6.55 5.67 -0.24
CA LEU A 90 5.15 5.46 0.10
C LEU A 90 4.98 5.28 1.61
N SER A 91 5.87 4.51 2.25
CA SER A 91 5.84 4.27 3.70
C SER A 91 5.81 5.52 4.56
N GLU A 92 6.53 6.58 4.17
CA GLU A 92 6.57 7.87 4.88
C GLU A 92 5.22 8.63 4.83
N THR A 93 4.31 8.24 3.92
CA THR A 93 3.01 8.90 3.74
C THR A 93 1.84 8.17 4.42
N LEU A 94 2.13 7.03 5.05
CA LEU A 94 1.14 6.09 5.59
C LEU A 94 0.89 6.24 7.08
N ASP A 95 1.68 7.06 7.77
CA ASP A 95 1.48 7.42 9.17
C ASP A 95 0.76 8.76 9.31
N ASP A 96 0.01 8.92 10.40
CA ASP A 96 -0.71 10.17 10.70
C ASP A 96 0.22 11.27 11.28
N THR A 97 1.45 10.91 11.66
CA THR A 97 2.42 11.82 12.28
C THR A 97 3.46 12.35 11.29
N GLY A 98 3.42 11.93 10.03
CA GLY A 98 4.36 12.38 9.00
C GLY A 98 3.99 13.76 8.43
N ASP A 99 4.97 14.41 7.80
CA ASP A 99 4.80 15.69 7.10
C ASP A 99 3.79 15.60 5.94
N LEU A 100 3.58 14.38 5.44
CA LEU A 100 2.78 14.07 4.28
C LEU A 100 1.86 12.88 4.58
N ARG A 101 0.62 12.95 4.11
CA ARG A 101 -0.40 11.93 4.32
C ARG A 101 -1.06 11.54 3.02
N LEU A 102 -1.00 10.25 2.66
CA LEU A 102 -1.69 9.72 1.50
C LEU A 102 -3.18 9.53 1.79
N LEU A 103 -4.01 10.08 0.90
CA LEU A 103 -5.45 10.10 0.98
C LEU A 103 -6.07 9.58 -0.34
N THR A 104 -7.33 9.15 -0.27
CA THR A 104 -8.10 8.72 -1.44
C THR A 104 -9.59 8.98 -1.23
N ASP A 105 -10.29 9.35 -2.30
CA ASP A 105 -11.77 9.39 -2.36
C ASP A 105 -12.35 8.12 -3.03
N GLY A 106 -11.50 7.13 -3.36
CA GLY A 106 -11.84 5.91 -4.08
C GLY A 106 -11.71 6.02 -5.61
N ARG A 107 -11.46 7.21 -6.17
CA ARG A 107 -11.22 7.43 -7.60
C ARG A 107 -9.84 8.02 -7.86
N GLY A 108 -9.42 8.97 -7.03
CA GLY A 108 -8.12 9.63 -7.06
C GLY A 108 -7.25 9.26 -5.87
N LEU A 109 -5.98 9.68 -5.98
CA LEU A 109 -4.97 9.56 -4.94
C LEU A 109 -4.41 10.94 -4.67
N PHE A 110 -4.42 11.34 -3.41
CA PHE A 110 -4.10 12.69 -3.00
C PHE A 110 -3.06 12.67 -1.89
N LEU A 111 -2.23 13.70 -1.84
CA LEU A 111 -1.24 13.87 -0.80
C LEU A 111 -1.52 15.15 -0.04
N ARG A 112 -1.72 15.04 1.27
CA ARG A 112 -1.92 16.20 2.15
C ARG A 112 -0.66 16.48 2.94
N THR A 113 -0.21 17.73 2.93
CA THR A 113 0.89 18.20 3.78
C THR A 113 0.41 18.53 5.18
N GLN A 114 1.33 18.62 6.14
CA GLN A 114 1.05 19.13 7.49
C GLN A 114 0.39 20.52 7.52
N HIS A 115 0.65 21.35 6.50
CA HIS A 115 0.07 22.69 6.35
C HIS A 115 -1.35 22.69 5.76
N GLY A 116 -1.90 21.50 5.45
CA GLY A 116 -3.24 21.35 4.89
C GLY A 116 -3.32 21.41 3.37
N HIS A 117 -2.23 21.74 2.65
CA HIS A 117 -2.21 21.69 1.19
C HIS A 117 -2.41 20.27 0.68
N ILE A 118 -3.29 20.09 -0.30
CA ILE A 118 -3.62 18.81 -0.92
C ILE A 118 -3.13 18.82 -2.36
N PHE A 119 -2.44 17.77 -2.79
CA PHE A 119 -1.95 17.59 -4.15
C PHE A 119 -2.62 16.38 -4.78
N ASP A 120 -3.06 16.47 -6.03
CA ASP A 120 -3.54 15.31 -6.79
C ASP A 120 -2.34 14.58 -7.40
N LEU A 121 -2.11 13.33 -7.00
CA LEU A 121 -0.94 12.56 -7.41
C LEU A 121 -1.01 12.05 -8.85
N LEU A 122 -2.20 12.09 -9.47
CA LEU A 122 -2.48 11.50 -10.78
C LEU A 122 -2.78 12.55 -11.86
N VAL A 123 -3.15 13.77 -11.46
CA VAL A 123 -3.50 14.86 -12.39
C VAL A 123 -2.40 15.92 -12.46
N ASP A 124 -2.21 16.70 -11.40
CA ASP A 124 -1.13 17.68 -11.30
C ASP A 124 -0.50 17.67 -9.89
N PRO A 125 0.58 16.90 -9.70
CA PRO A 125 1.20 16.75 -8.39
C PRO A 125 2.07 17.93 -7.97
N ARG A 126 2.30 18.92 -8.84
CA ARG A 126 3.15 20.08 -8.55
C ARG A 126 2.35 21.25 -8.00
N GLN A 127 1.03 21.24 -8.16
CA GLN A 127 0.15 22.33 -7.74
C GLN A 127 -0.80 21.86 -6.65
N PRO A 128 -0.93 22.62 -5.54
CA PRO A 128 -1.92 22.32 -4.54
C PRO A 128 -3.33 22.63 -5.06
N LEU A 129 -4.30 21.79 -4.71
CA LEU A 129 -5.70 22.04 -4.97
C LEU A 129 -6.17 23.24 -4.16
N ILE A 130 -6.77 24.22 -4.85
CA ILE A 130 -7.29 25.45 -4.25
C ILE A 130 -8.55 25.17 -3.42
N THR A 131 -9.32 24.14 -3.77
CA THR A 131 -10.58 23.77 -3.10
C THR A 131 -10.52 22.32 -2.61
N GLY A 132 -10.02 22.11 -1.39
CA GLY A 132 -10.06 20.80 -0.73
C GLY A 132 -11.42 20.45 -0.10
N ASP A 133 -12.27 21.45 0.13
CA ASP A 133 -13.43 21.36 1.03
C ASP A 133 -14.61 20.53 0.51
N GLY A 134 -14.55 20.07 -0.74
CA GLY A 134 -15.57 19.19 -1.34
C GLY A 134 -15.20 17.71 -1.42
N LEU A 135 -13.92 17.36 -1.22
CA LEU A 135 -13.43 15.99 -1.42
C LEU A 135 -13.56 15.19 -0.13
N ARG A 136 -14.32 14.09 -0.19
CA ARG A 136 -14.39 13.10 0.91
C ARG A 136 -13.14 12.23 0.91
N LEU A 137 -12.04 12.81 1.39
CA LEU A 137 -10.74 12.15 1.42
C LEU A 137 -10.60 11.26 2.66
N ALA A 138 -10.37 9.96 2.43
CA ALA A 138 -10.07 8.99 3.46
C ALA A 138 -8.58 8.63 3.46
N PRO A 139 -7.92 8.50 4.63
CA PRO A 139 -6.51 8.13 4.68
C PRO A 139 -6.29 6.70 4.18
N VAL A 140 -5.16 6.52 3.49
CA VAL A 140 -4.63 5.20 3.15
C VAL A 140 -3.80 4.72 4.34
N SER A 141 -4.33 3.77 5.10
CA SER A 141 -3.69 3.26 6.31
C SER A 141 -3.42 1.76 6.18
N ILE A 142 -2.26 1.35 6.72
CA ILE A 142 -1.87 -0.04 6.82
C ILE A 142 -2.48 -0.63 8.07
N GLY A 143 -3.78 -0.90 7.96
CA GLY A 143 -4.52 -1.61 8.97
C GLY A 143 -5.12 -0.72 10.07
N SER A 144 -6.43 -0.57 10.01
CA SER A 144 -7.17 -1.44 10.90
C SER A 144 -7.73 -2.57 10.04
N ARG A 145 -7.33 -3.82 10.30
CA ARG A 145 -8.32 -4.88 10.16
C ARG A 145 -9.50 -4.38 10.98
N ARG A 146 -10.59 -3.99 10.33
CA ARG A 146 -11.89 -3.97 10.99
C ARG A 146 -11.96 -5.31 11.71
N ARG A 147 -11.83 -5.32 13.04
CA ARG A 147 -12.36 -6.41 13.86
C ARG A 147 -13.79 -6.51 13.35
N ARG A 148 -14.08 -7.50 12.51
CA ARG A 148 -15.46 -7.95 12.32
C ARG A 148 -15.91 -8.27 13.73
N ARG A 149 -16.59 -7.34 14.39
CA ARG A 149 -17.45 -7.67 15.53
C ARG A 149 -18.35 -8.75 14.96
N LYS A 150 -18.06 -10.02 15.26
CA LYS A 150 -19.05 -11.07 15.16
C LYS A 150 -20.19 -10.57 16.03
N LYS A 151 -21.27 -10.09 15.42
CA LYS A 151 -22.57 -10.04 16.10
C LYS A 151 -22.78 -11.49 16.54
N ALA A 152 -22.62 -11.74 17.84
CA ALA A 152 -23.12 -12.96 18.43
C ALA A 152 -24.64 -12.89 18.22
N VAL A 153 -25.11 -13.55 17.16
CA VAL A 153 -26.52 -13.85 16.99
C VAL A 153 -26.80 -14.93 18.04
N SER A 154 -27.20 -14.53 19.24
CA SER A 154 -27.84 -15.43 20.19
C SER A 154 -29.27 -15.64 19.72
N ALA A 155 -29.44 -16.52 18.73
CA ALA A 155 -30.73 -17.08 18.39
C ALA A 155 -30.90 -18.41 19.12
N ALA A 156 -31.78 -18.37 20.13
CA ALA A 156 -32.78 -19.38 20.48
C ALA A 156 -32.35 -20.84 20.74
N ALA A 157 -32.56 -21.29 21.98
CA ALA A 157 -33.24 -22.55 22.31
C ALA A 157 -33.62 -22.53 23.81
N ARG A 158 -34.86 -22.21 24.20
CA ARG A 158 -35.98 -23.16 24.43
C ARG A 158 -35.57 -24.44 25.16
N ARG A 159 -35.98 -24.56 26.44
CA ARG A 159 -36.56 -25.74 27.11
C ARG A 159 -36.97 -25.32 28.53
N ARG A 160 -38.28 -25.20 28.80
CA ARG A 160 -39.11 -26.19 29.52
C ARG A 160 -38.65 -26.37 30.97
N GLY A 161 -39.54 -26.00 31.89
CA GLY A 161 -39.44 -26.12 33.34
C GLY A 161 -40.50 -25.23 33.94
#